data_AF-T0U4R1-F1
#
_entry.id   AF-T0U4R1-F1
#
_cell.length_a   1.000
_cell.length_b   1.000
_cell.length_c   1.000
_cell.angle_alpha   90.00
_cell.angle_beta   90.00
_cell.angle_gamma   90.00
#
_symmetry.space_group_name_H-M   'P 1'
#
loop_
_entity.id
_entity.type
_entity.pdbx_description
1 polymer ?
#
loop_
_entity_poly.entity_id
_entity_poly.type
_entity_poly.pdbx_seq_one_letter_code
_entity_poly.pdbx_strand_id
1 'polypeptide(L)'
;MDAISKLNDALAKEDRMINSWVIETVINQPEAVRYAFKDLNNDGVDEMIIANQQTDGSYFVTGVYYLKEQKPTLLAEGFVAGHGGARNATTLYQGGEVLEVSWMSGTGRGVAVLSRIEKTPQAATKVQEEEVQVPGSDLNSLFGKSDEEKLDLKSFDWQTFDSTPSAGNSQSQEKTPWNAEKSAKLAEFMKTWGEKMGQPNYQKGIAGGDVGPDNLYTLGENSKMDAIYTDTGQGNAKYRIVERYSNWDKYPDVHSYFFAITDTGEGIVFHSPTTNGGKMYLKPTDNKELQEEFTQLLHQ
;
A
#
# COMPACT_ATOMS: atom_id res chain seq x y z
N MET A 1 -8.85 -21.22 -2.45
CA MET A 1 -8.19 -20.09 -3.12
C MET A 1 -9.14 -18.92 -3.11
N ASP A 2 -8.79 -17.90 -2.34
CA ASP A 2 -9.55 -16.66 -2.21
C ASP A 2 -9.49 -15.82 -3.51
N ALA A 3 -10.45 -14.93 -3.71
CA ALA A 3 -10.60 -14.10 -4.90
C ALA A 3 -9.33 -13.29 -5.21
N ILE A 4 -8.62 -12.79 -4.19
CA ILE A 4 -7.34 -12.05 -4.35
C ILE A 4 -6.22 -12.98 -4.83
N SER A 5 -6.14 -14.22 -4.34
CA SER A 5 -5.14 -15.19 -4.81
C SER A 5 -5.45 -15.66 -6.23
N LYS A 6 -6.72 -15.88 -6.58
CA LYS A 6 -7.12 -16.18 -7.96
C LYS A 6 -6.87 -15.00 -8.89
N LEU A 7 -7.08 -13.77 -8.41
CA LEU A 7 -6.81 -12.54 -9.15
C LEU A 7 -5.30 -12.35 -9.34
N ASN A 8 -4.49 -12.49 -8.28
CA ASN A 8 -3.04 -12.42 -8.38
C ASN A 8 -2.46 -13.54 -9.26
N ASP A 9 -2.96 -14.77 -9.19
CA ASP A 9 -2.53 -15.88 -10.06
C ASP A 9 -2.97 -15.67 -11.52
N ALA A 10 -4.08 -14.97 -11.76
CA ALA A 10 -4.51 -14.56 -13.09
C ALA A 10 -3.65 -13.41 -13.64
N LEU A 11 -3.31 -12.43 -12.80
CA LEU A 11 -2.48 -11.27 -13.12
C LEU A 11 -0.99 -11.60 -13.21
N ALA A 12 -0.51 -12.66 -12.55
CA ALA A 12 0.87 -13.16 -12.62
C ALA A 12 1.27 -13.70 -14.01
N LYS A 13 0.32 -13.75 -14.95
CA LYS A 13 0.53 -14.17 -16.35
C LYS A 13 0.80 -13.00 -17.30
N GLU A 14 0.75 -11.76 -16.81
CA GLU A 14 1.03 -10.55 -17.57
C GLU A 14 2.52 -10.18 -17.53
N ASP A 15 3.00 -9.44 -18.53
CA ASP A 15 4.40 -8.97 -18.65
C ASP A 15 4.84 -8.14 -17.42
N ARG A 16 3.90 -7.49 -16.72
CA ARG A 16 4.09 -6.70 -15.50
C ARG A 16 2.96 -6.97 -14.51
N MET A 17 3.29 -7.43 -13.30
CA MET A 17 2.32 -7.63 -12.22
C MET A 17 1.89 -6.28 -11.61
N ILE A 18 0.60 -6.14 -11.32
CA ILE A 18 0.07 -4.99 -10.55
C ILE A 18 0.63 -5.04 -9.13
N ASN A 19 1.09 -3.91 -8.62
CA ASN A 19 1.63 -3.82 -7.27
C ASN A 19 0.54 -4.07 -6.21
N SER A 20 0.87 -4.77 -5.12
CA SER A 20 -0.09 -5.08 -4.05
C SER A 20 -0.71 -3.84 -3.42
N TRP A 21 0.04 -2.74 -3.32
CA TRP A 21 -0.47 -1.47 -2.76
C TRP A 21 -1.56 -0.84 -3.63
N VAL A 22 -1.54 -1.06 -4.96
CA VAL A 22 -2.62 -0.62 -5.85
C VAL A 22 -3.90 -1.41 -5.54
N ILE A 23 -3.77 -2.73 -5.40
CA ILE A 23 -4.90 -3.64 -5.07
C ILE A 23 -5.48 -3.27 -3.70
N GLU A 24 -4.64 -3.05 -2.70
CA GLU A 24 -5.06 -2.63 -1.36
C GLU A 24 -5.83 -1.31 -1.39
N THR A 25 -5.36 -0.33 -2.17
CA THR A 25 -6.05 0.97 -2.26
C THR A 25 -7.44 0.82 -2.89
N VAL A 26 -7.57 -0.03 -3.92
CA VAL A 26 -8.87 -0.34 -4.55
C VAL A 26 -9.82 -1.04 -3.58
N ILE A 27 -9.33 -2.00 -2.78
CA ILE A 27 -10.15 -2.73 -1.80
C ILE A 27 -10.60 -1.82 -0.64
N ASN A 28 -9.72 -0.93 -0.17
CA ASN A 28 -10.00 -0.08 0.99
C ASN A 28 -10.85 1.16 0.63
N GLN A 29 -10.81 1.61 -0.63
CA GLN A 29 -11.53 2.78 -1.10
C GLN A 29 -12.25 2.53 -2.45
N PRO A 30 -13.09 1.48 -2.57
CA PRO A 30 -13.67 1.08 -3.85
C PRO A 30 -14.53 2.19 -4.46
N GLU A 31 -15.23 2.96 -3.63
CA GLU A 31 -16.07 4.09 -4.02
C GLU A 31 -15.27 5.29 -4.56
N ALA A 32 -13.96 5.36 -4.31
CA ALA A 32 -13.08 6.41 -4.83
C ALA A 32 -12.45 6.04 -6.18
N VAL A 33 -12.49 4.75 -6.56
CA VAL A 33 -11.86 4.29 -7.80
C VAL A 33 -12.69 4.76 -8.99
N ARG A 34 -11.99 5.32 -9.98
CA ARG A 34 -12.54 5.75 -11.26
C ARG A 34 -11.70 5.20 -12.39
N TYR A 35 -12.31 5.06 -13.55
CA TYR A 35 -11.61 4.79 -14.79
C TYR A 35 -12.02 5.78 -15.87
N ALA A 36 -11.13 6.02 -16.83
CA ALA A 36 -11.41 6.80 -18.02
C ALA A 36 -10.75 6.12 -19.22
N PHE A 37 -11.39 6.26 -20.38
CA PHE A 37 -10.80 5.91 -21.67
C PHE A 37 -10.38 7.20 -22.37
N LYS A 38 -9.13 7.24 -22.82
CA LYS A 38 -8.57 8.41 -23.50
C LYS A 38 -7.46 7.98 -24.45
N ASP A 39 -7.60 8.35 -25.71
CA ASP A 39 -6.51 8.31 -26.69
C ASP A 39 -5.41 9.30 -26.28
N LEU A 40 -4.34 8.80 -25.63
CA LEU A 40 -3.25 9.61 -25.10
C LEU A 40 -2.24 9.99 -26.19
N ASN A 41 -2.01 9.11 -27.16
CA ASN A 41 -1.01 9.28 -28.22
C ASN A 41 -1.58 9.83 -29.54
N ASN A 42 -2.90 9.99 -29.66
CA ASN A 42 -3.64 10.37 -30.86
C ASN A 42 -3.45 9.37 -32.02
N ASP A 43 -3.58 8.08 -31.75
CA ASP A 43 -3.55 7.01 -32.76
C ASP A 43 -4.94 6.46 -33.11
N GLY A 44 -5.99 6.95 -32.44
CA GLY A 44 -7.38 6.50 -32.60
C GLY A 44 -7.78 5.31 -31.72
N VAL A 45 -6.91 4.87 -30.81
CA VAL A 45 -7.17 3.82 -29.81
C VAL A 45 -7.10 4.46 -28.43
N ASP A 46 -8.12 4.21 -27.60
CA ASP A 46 -8.11 4.71 -26.23
C ASP A 46 -7.23 3.86 -25.32
N GLU A 47 -6.40 4.51 -24.51
CA GLU A 47 -5.82 3.93 -23.31
C GLU A 47 -6.82 3.93 -22.16
N MET A 48 -6.66 2.97 -21.25
CA MET A 48 -7.42 2.94 -20.00
C MET A 48 -6.57 3.51 -18.86
N ILE A 49 -7.11 4.50 -18.18
CA ILE A 49 -6.52 5.11 -17.00
C ILE A 49 -7.40 4.77 -15.81
N ILE A 50 -6.79 4.25 -14.74
CA ILE A 50 -7.43 4.04 -13.44
C ILE A 50 -6.83 5.03 -12.46
N ALA A 51 -7.68 5.67 -11.67
CA ALA A 51 -7.27 6.61 -10.65
C ALA A 51 -8.17 6.54 -9.42
N ASN A 52 -7.62 6.98 -8.28
CA ASN A 52 -8.41 7.25 -7.09
C ASN A 52 -8.73 8.74 -7.01
N GLN A 53 -10.03 9.05 -6.95
CA GLN A 53 -10.52 10.38 -6.71
C GLN A 53 -10.28 10.78 -5.25
N GLN A 54 -9.55 11.87 -5.04
CA GLN A 54 -9.26 12.44 -3.73
C GLN A 54 -10.43 13.32 -3.24
N THR A 55 -10.47 13.60 -1.95
CA THR A 55 -11.53 14.43 -1.34
C THR A 55 -11.55 15.87 -1.85
N ASP A 56 -10.44 16.38 -2.38
CA ASP A 56 -10.32 17.70 -3.02
C ASP A 56 -10.71 17.68 -4.53
N GLY A 57 -11.22 16.54 -5.01
CA GLY A 57 -11.61 16.31 -6.40
C GLY A 57 -10.43 16.13 -7.36
N SER A 58 -9.19 16.08 -6.87
CA SER A 58 -8.03 15.66 -7.69
C SER A 58 -8.03 14.15 -7.90
N TYR A 59 -7.22 13.68 -8.85
CA TYR A 59 -7.09 12.27 -9.19
C TYR A 59 -5.65 11.82 -8.99
N PHE A 60 -5.48 10.71 -8.30
CA PHE A 60 -4.21 10.02 -8.17
C PHE A 60 -4.22 8.79 -9.08
N VAL A 61 -3.44 8.81 -10.15
CA VAL A 61 -3.38 7.70 -11.12
C VAL A 61 -2.80 6.46 -10.45
N THR A 62 -3.53 5.36 -10.49
CA THR A 62 -3.15 4.06 -9.92
C THR A 62 -2.85 3.02 -10.99
N GLY A 63 -3.20 3.27 -12.25
CA GLY A 63 -2.82 2.42 -13.37
C GLY A 63 -3.02 3.08 -14.72
N VAL A 64 -2.10 2.83 -15.65
CA VAL A 64 -2.18 3.24 -17.05
C VAL A 64 -1.99 2.00 -17.91
N TYR A 65 -2.98 1.70 -18.74
CA TYR A 65 -2.98 0.52 -19.60
C TYR A 65 -3.10 0.94 -21.05
N TYR A 66 -2.23 0.38 -21.88
CA TYR A 66 -2.28 0.49 -23.33
C TYR A 66 -2.54 -0.88 -23.95
N LEU A 67 -2.92 -0.91 -25.23
CA LEU A 67 -3.03 -2.17 -25.95
C LEU A 67 -1.68 -2.53 -26.55
N LYS A 68 -1.13 -3.69 -26.17
CA LYS A 68 -0.01 -4.34 -26.84
C LYS A 68 -0.54 -5.60 -27.51
N GLU A 69 -0.49 -5.65 -28.84
CA GLU A 69 -1.05 -6.78 -29.61
C GLU A 69 -2.51 -7.10 -29.24
N GLN A 70 -3.35 -6.07 -29.13
CA GLN A 70 -4.77 -6.17 -28.70
C GLN A 70 -4.99 -6.66 -27.26
N LYS A 71 -3.95 -6.72 -26.43
CA LYS A 71 -4.06 -7.07 -25.00
C LYS A 71 -3.79 -5.86 -24.12
N PRO A 72 -4.65 -5.55 -23.15
CA PRO A 72 -4.35 -4.53 -22.14
C PRO A 72 -3.06 -4.87 -21.41
N THR A 73 -2.11 -3.95 -21.40
CA THR A 73 -0.79 -4.10 -20.76
C THR A 73 -0.55 -2.93 -19.85
N LEU A 74 -0.17 -3.20 -18.59
CA LEU A 74 0.16 -2.17 -17.61
C LEU A 74 1.46 -1.46 -18.02
N LEU A 75 1.39 -0.16 -18.25
CA LEU A 75 2.54 0.69 -18.55
C LEU A 75 3.16 1.29 -17.29
N ALA A 76 2.33 1.90 -16.45
CA ALA A 76 2.73 2.62 -15.25
C ALA A 76 1.64 2.52 -14.18
N GLU A 77 2.03 2.64 -12.93
CA GLU A 77 1.11 2.64 -11.79
C GLU A 77 1.53 3.66 -10.73
N GLY A 78 0.58 4.07 -9.91
CA GLY A 78 0.84 4.93 -8.75
C GLY A 78 0.34 4.27 -7.49
N PHE A 79 1.15 4.31 -6.44
CA PHE A 79 0.78 3.79 -5.14
C PHE A 79 1.54 4.49 -4.01
N VAL A 80 0.92 4.47 -2.85
CA VAL A 80 1.48 5.00 -1.61
C VAL A 80 1.39 3.87 -0.60
N ALA A 81 2.53 3.23 -0.29
CA ALA A 81 2.58 2.26 0.80
C ALA A 81 2.05 2.90 2.10
N GLY A 82 1.22 2.17 2.87
CA GLY A 82 0.44 2.72 3.99
C GLY A 82 1.25 3.55 4.98
N HIS A 83 2.54 3.24 5.17
CA HIS A 83 3.42 4.03 6.02
C HIS A 83 4.85 4.08 5.49
N GLY A 84 5.40 5.30 5.42
CA GLY A 84 6.82 5.61 5.15
C GLY A 84 7.61 4.53 4.41
N GLY A 85 7.52 4.46 3.09
CA GLY A 85 8.08 3.36 2.31
C GLY A 85 8.09 3.66 0.82
N ALA A 86 7.85 2.63 0.01
CA ALA A 86 7.76 2.77 -1.43
C ALA A 86 6.62 3.72 -1.81
N ARG A 87 6.93 4.63 -2.71
CA ARG A 87 6.01 5.57 -3.33
C ARG A 87 6.21 5.42 -4.82
N ASN A 88 5.11 5.41 -5.55
CA ASN A 88 5.13 5.51 -6.99
C ASN A 88 4.08 6.52 -7.41
N ALA A 89 4.41 7.41 -8.34
CA ALA A 89 3.48 8.38 -8.89
C ALA A 89 3.60 8.38 -10.42
N THR A 90 2.45 8.49 -11.08
CA THR A 90 2.36 8.57 -12.53
C THR A 90 1.88 9.95 -12.95
N THR A 91 2.59 10.56 -13.91
CA THR A 91 2.18 11.80 -14.58
C THR A 91 1.97 11.53 -16.07
N LEU A 92 0.85 12.00 -16.62
CA LEU A 92 0.52 11.87 -18.04
C LEU A 92 0.81 13.18 -18.77
N TYR A 93 1.45 13.08 -19.92
CA TYR A 93 1.75 14.20 -20.80
C TYR A 93 1.05 14.04 -22.14
N GLN A 94 0.86 15.15 -22.85
CA GLN A 94 0.38 15.17 -24.23
C GLN A 94 1.28 14.30 -25.12
N GLY A 95 0.70 13.65 -26.12
CA GLY A 95 1.46 12.85 -27.10
C GLY A 95 1.85 11.45 -26.62
N GLY A 96 1.15 10.92 -25.61
CA GLY A 96 1.29 9.52 -25.17
C GLY A 96 2.49 9.28 -24.25
N GLU A 97 3.07 10.32 -23.68
CA GLU A 97 4.21 10.20 -22.77
C GLU A 97 3.75 10.06 -21.31
N VAL A 98 4.34 9.10 -20.61
CA VAL A 98 3.96 8.70 -19.26
C VAL A 98 5.22 8.66 -18.41
N LEU A 99 5.27 9.51 -17.38
CA LEU A 99 6.36 9.56 -16.42
C LEU A 99 5.96 8.80 -15.16
N GLU A 100 6.67 7.72 -14.87
CA GLU A 100 6.54 6.94 -13.65
C GLU A 100 7.72 7.26 -12.72
N VAL A 101 7.44 7.69 -11.49
CA VAL A 101 8.46 8.06 -10.51
C VAL A 101 8.32 7.18 -9.29
N SER A 102 9.31 6.34 -9.03
CA SER A 102 9.36 5.44 -7.87
C SER A 102 10.43 5.91 -6.89
N TRP A 103 10.06 6.18 -5.64
CA TRP A 103 11.00 6.62 -4.61
C TRP A 103 10.68 6.06 -3.22
N MET A 104 11.67 6.10 -2.35
CA MET A 104 11.48 5.78 -0.93
C MET A 104 11.18 7.05 -0.15
N SER A 105 10.03 7.14 0.51
CA SER A 105 9.63 8.37 1.21
C SER A 105 10.59 8.80 2.33
N GLY A 106 11.36 7.85 2.90
CA GLY A 106 12.31 8.13 3.98
C GLY A 106 13.61 8.77 3.51
N THR A 107 14.09 8.43 2.32
CA THR A 107 15.34 8.98 1.76
C THR A 107 15.09 9.97 0.63
N GLY A 108 13.92 9.93 0.02
CA GLY A 108 13.56 10.60 -1.22
C GLY A 108 14.25 10.06 -2.46
N ARG A 109 15.20 9.12 -2.33
CA ARG A 109 15.92 8.57 -3.48
C ARG A 109 15.01 7.66 -4.28
N GLY A 110 15.08 7.79 -5.59
CA GLY A 110 14.21 7.07 -6.51
C GLY A 110 14.75 7.00 -7.92
N VAL A 111 13.93 6.41 -8.79
CA VAL A 111 14.14 6.33 -10.23
C VAL A 111 12.89 6.85 -10.91
N ALA A 112 13.07 7.69 -11.91
CA ALA A 112 12.00 8.16 -12.78
C ALA A 112 12.20 7.60 -14.18
N VAL A 113 11.14 7.05 -14.76
CA VAL A 113 11.12 6.44 -16.09
C VAL A 113 10.10 7.18 -16.94
N LEU A 114 10.56 7.82 -18.02
CA LEU A 114 9.70 8.37 -19.05
C LEU A 114 9.50 7.32 -20.13
N SER A 115 8.26 6.91 -20.35
CA SER A 115 7.87 6.03 -21.45
C SER A 115 6.97 6.75 -22.45
N ARG A 116 6.92 6.26 -23.68
CA ARG A 116 6.03 6.77 -24.73
C ARG A 116 5.24 5.64 -25.35
N ILE A 117 3.93 5.84 -25.48
CA ILE A 117 3.05 4.97 -26.25
C ILE A 117 3.21 5.36 -27.72
N GLU A 118 3.76 4.45 -28.53
CA GLU A 118 4.01 4.69 -29.94
C GLU A 118 2.71 4.60 -30.74
N LYS A 119 2.54 5.50 -31.72
CA LYS A 119 1.38 5.45 -32.63
C LYS A 119 1.37 4.18 -33.48
N THR A 120 2.54 3.70 -33.86
CA THR A 120 2.72 2.48 -34.64
C THR A 120 4.14 1.97 -34.48
N PRO A 121 4.36 0.69 -34.07
CA PRO A 121 3.35 -0.29 -33.66
C PRO A 121 2.72 0.04 -32.30
N GLN A 122 1.61 -0.59 -31.96
CA GLN A 122 0.96 -0.53 -30.64
C GLN A 122 1.88 -1.13 -29.55
N ALA A 123 2.82 -0.31 -29.10
CA ALA A 123 3.87 -0.65 -28.15
C ALA A 123 4.20 0.58 -27.31
N ALA A 124 4.70 0.37 -26.09
CA ALA A 124 5.31 1.42 -25.31
C ALA A 124 6.84 1.26 -25.31
N THR A 125 7.57 2.37 -25.46
CA THR A 125 9.02 2.42 -25.42
C THR A 125 9.50 3.24 -24.24
N LYS A 126 10.63 2.84 -23.64
CA LYS A 126 11.30 3.66 -22.63
C LYS A 126 12.10 4.75 -23.33
N VAL A 127 11.72 6.01 -23.11
CA VAL A 127 12.38 7.19 -23.69
C VAL A 127 13.61 7.55 -22.88
N GLN A 128 13.47 7.62 -21.55
CA GLN A 128 14.54 8.04 -20.65
C GLN A 128 14.33 7.43 -19.26
N GLU A 129 15.40 7.26 -18.51
CA GLU A 129 15.40 6.81 -17.13
C GLU A 129 16.51 7.56 -16.37
N GLU A 130 16.16 8.13 -15.20
CA GLU A 130 17.10 8.90 -14.38
C GLU A 130 16.93 8.56 -12.90
N GLU A 131 18.04 8.59 -12.16
CA GLU A 131 17.98 8.65 -10.69
C GLU A 131 17.50 10.03 -10.24
N VAL A 132 16.59 10.06 -9.26
CA VAL A 132 15.97 11.29 -8.77
C VAL A 132 15.96 11.35 -7.25
N GLN A 133 15.81 12.57 -6.74
CA GLN A 133 15.64 12.89 -5.34
C GLN A 133 14.29 13.60 -5.15
N VAL A 134 13.38 13.00 -4.41
CA VAL A 134 12.00 13.47 -4.21
C VAL A 134 11.78 13.77 -2.72
N PRO A 135 11.57 15.03 -2.31
CA PRO A 135 11.60 16.24 -3.13
C PRO A 135 13.05 16.68 -3.47
N GLY A 136 13.22 17.46 -4.53
CA GLY A 136 14.48 18.15 -4.86
C GLY A 136 14.85 18.14 -6.34
N SER A 137 14.57 17.06 -7.04
CA SER A 137 14.77 16.96 -8.49
C SER A 137 13.70 17.76 -9.24
N ASP A 138 14.14 18.60 -10.17
CA ASP A 138 13.27 19.21 -11.16
C ASP A 138 13.02 18.21 -12.30
N LEU A 139 11.92 17.46 -12.18
CA LEU A 139 11.53 16.44 -13.15
C LEU A 139 11.27 17.02 -14.54
N ASN A 140 10.73 18.24 -14.62
CA ASN A 140 10.45 18.90 -15.89
C ASN A 140 11.77 19.17 -16.64
N SER A 141 12.76 19.74 -15.95
CA SER A 141 14.09 19.96 -16.54
C SER A 141 14.82 18.66 -16.90
N LEU A 142 14.73 17.62 -16.07
CA LEU A 142 15.42 16.34 -16.30
C LEU A 142 14.90 15.57 -17.51
N PHE A 143 13.59 15.63 -17.75
CA PHE A 143 12.92 14.87 -18.80
C PHE A 143 12.49 15.72 -20.00
N GLY A 144 12.88 17.01 -20.03
CA GLY A 144 12.50 17.95 -21.09
C GLY A 144 10.99 18.12 -21.20
N LYS A 145 10.31 18.27 -20.06
CA LYS A 145 8.87 18.45 -19.93
C LYS A 145 8.52 19.82 -19.35
N SER A 146 7.26 20.18 -19.48
CA SER A 146 6.66 21.38 -18.91
C SER A 146 5.32 21.08 -18.24
N ASP A 147 4.82 22.01 -17.43
CA ASP A 147 3.51 21.86 -16.78
C ASP A 147 2.37 22.04 -17.78
N GLU A 148 2.59 22.77 -18.87
CA GLU A 148 1.62 22.96 -19.96
C GLU A 148 1.38 21.69 -20.77
N GLU A 149 2.38 20.80 -20.81
CA GLU A 149 2.28 19.49 -21.46
C GLU A 149 1.58 18.44 -20.58
N LYS A 150 1.44 18.69 -19.27
CA LYS A 150 0.74 17.76 -18.38
C LYS A 150 -0.74 17.74 -18.71
N LEU A 151 -1.31 16.54 -18.74
CA LEU A 151 -2.75 16.39 -18.92
C LEU A 151 -3.47 16.74 -17.62
N ASP A 152 -4.49 17.61 -17.72
CA ASP A 152 -5.38 17.89 -16.61
C ASP A 152 -6.35 16.72 -16.42
N LEU A 153 -6.05 15.88 -15.43
CA LEU A 153 -6.89 14.73 -15.11
C LEU A 153 -8.33 15.12 -14.76
N LYS A 154 -8.61 16.34 -14.27
CA LYS A 154 -9.99 16.76 -13.97
C LYS A 154 -10.85 16.92 -15.23
N SER A 155 -10.23 17.06 -16.40
CA SER A 155 -10.90 17.18 -17.69
C SER A 155 -11.33 15.86 -18.32
N PHE A 156 -10.96 14.72 -17.71
CA PHE A 156 -11.28 13.40 -18.25
C PHE A 156 -12.73 13.01 -17.93
N ASP A 157 -13.34 12.23 -18.82
CA ASP A 157 -14.68 11.69 -18.65
C ASP A 157 -14.65 10.45 -17.72
N TRP A 158 -14.40 10.71 -16.43
CA TRP A 158 -14.30 9.66 -15.43
C TRP A 158 -15.61 8.91 -15.23
N GLN A 159 -15.50 7.60 -15.25
CA GLN A 159 -16.58 6.66 -14.97
C GLN A 159 -16.33 5.97 -13.63
N THR A 160 -17.42 5.60 -12.97
CA THR A 160 -17.41 4.71 -11.82
C THR A 160 -17.43 3.27 -12.32
N PHE A 161 -16.74 2.38 -11.63
CA PHE A 161 -17.01 0.96 -11.83
C PHE A 161 -18.43 0.66 -11.36
N ASP A 162 -19.25 0.08 -12.24
CA ASP A 162 -20.53 -0.49 -11.82
C ASP A 162 -20.21 -1.56 -10.78
N SER A 163 -20.53 -1.28 -9.52
CA SER A 163 -20.46 -2.24 -8.44
C SER A 163 -21.56 -3.28 -8.68
N THR A 164 -21.25 -4.28 -9.51
CA THR A 164 -21.90 -5.59 -9.42
C THR A 164 -20.95 -6.61 -8.80
N PRO A 165 -20.78 -6.65 -7.46
CA PRO A 165 -21.13 -7.88 -6.79
C PRO A 165 -22.65 -8.01 -6.90
N SER A 166 -23.15 -9.12 -7.45
CA SER A 166 -24.59 -9.39 -7.41
C SER A 166 -25.10 -9.12 -5.99
N ALA A 167 -26.00 -8.14 -5.85
CA ALA A 167 -26.76 -7.88 -4.65
C ALA A 167 -27.69 -9.08 -4.43
N GLY A 168 -27.10 -10.18 -3.99
CA GLY A 168 -27.78 -11.36 -3.47
C GLY A 168 -27.89 -11.22 -1.98
N ASN A 169 -28.99 -10.62 -1.56
CA ASN A 169 -29.50 -10.54 -0.19
C ASN A 169 -28.69 -9.75 0.85
N SER A 170 -29.43 -8.93 1.59
CA SER A 170 -29.12 -8.53 2.95
C SER A 170 -28.77 -9.76 3.81
N GLN A 171 -27.49 -10.10 3.91
CA GLN A 171 -26.96 -10.97 4.95
C GLN A 171 -25.61 -10.41 5.41
N SER A 172 -25.63 -9.80 6.61
CA SER A 172 -24.51 -9.52 7.52
C SER A 172 -23.23 -8.92 6.94
N GLN A 173 -22.79 -7.79 7.50
CA GLN A 173 -21.36 -7.47 7.67
C GLN A 173 -20.56 -8.77 7.77
N GLU A 174 -19.76 -9.12 6.76
CA GLU A 174 -18.70 -10.10 6.98
C GLU A 174 -17.83 -9.52 8.08
N LYS A 175 -17.88 -10.13 9.27
CA LYS A 175 -17.08 -9.73 10.42
C LYS A 175 -15.62 -9.98 10.06
N THR A 176 -14.95 -8.94 9.57
CA THR A 176 -13.49 -8.96 9.48
C THR A 176 -12.93 -9.15 10.90
N PRO A 177 -11.87 -9.95 11.09
CA PRO A 177 -11.30 -10.19 12.41
C PRO A 177 -10.88 -8.88 13.12
N TRP A 178 -10.42 -7.90 12.35
CA TRP A 178 -10.05 -6.56 12.81
C TRP A 178 -10.79 -5.47 12.04
N ASN A 179 -11.05 -4.34 12.70
CA ASN A 179 -11.71 -3.17 12.12
C ASN A 179 -11.34 -1.89 12.89
N ALA A 180 -11.80 -0.74 12.39
CA ALA A 180 -11.51 0.57 12.97
C ALA A 180 -12.02 0.74 14.42
N GLU A 181 -13.13 0.10 14.79
CA GLU A 181 -13.66 0.16 16.16
C GLU A 181 -12.74 -0.57 17.15
N LYS A 182 -12.30 -1.78 16.80
CA LYS A 182 -11.34 -2.57 17.59
C LYS A 182 -9.99 -1.84 17.70
N SER A 183 -9.56 -1.24 16.60
CA SER A 183 -8.36 -0.40 16.55
C SER A 183 -8.43 0.79 17.50
N ALA A 184 -9.56 1.51 17.53
CA ALA A 184 -9.77 2.63 18.44
C ALA A 184 -9.77 2.19 19.91
N LYS A 185 -10.43 1.08 20.23
CA LYS A 185 -10.43 0.49 21.58
C LYS A 185 -9.03 0.08 22.03
N LEU A 186 -8.26 -0.55 21.15
CA LEU A 186 -6.87 -0.91 21.44
C LEU A 186 -5.99 0.32 21.67
N ALA A 187 -6.19 1.39 20.90
CA ALA A 187 -5.43 2.64 21.07
C ALA A 187 -5.70 3.30 22.43
N GLU A 188 -6.96 3.33 22.86
CA GLU A 188 -7.34 3.83 24.18
C GLU A 188 -6.73 2.98 25.30
N PHE A 189 -6.83 1.65 25.18
CA PHE A 189 -6.22 0.73 26.13
C PHE A 189 -4.70 0.91 26.23
N MET A 190 -3.99 0.97 25.10
CA MET A 190 -2.53 1.13 25.08
C MET A 190 -2.07 2.41 25.77
N LYS A 191 -2.86 3.49 25.67
CA LYS A 191 -2.60 4.73 26.39
C LYS A 191 -2.71 4.54 27.90
N THR A 192 -3.86 4.02 28.38
CA THR A 192 -4.09 3.80 29.82
C THR A 192 -3.11 2.78 30.41
N TRP A 193 -2.84 1.71 29.68
CA TRP A 193 -1.88 0.68 30.08
C TRP A 193 -0.45 1.24 30.14
N GLY A 194 -0.04 2.04 29.15
CA GLY A 194 1.24 2.74 29.16
C GLY A 194 1.41 3.63 30.39
N GLU A 195 0.41 4.46 30.69
CA GLU A 195 0.41 5.31 31.89
C GLU A 195 0.55 4.49 33.19
N LYS A 196 -0.21 3.40 33.33
CA LYS A 196 -0.15 2.47 34.47
C LYS A 196 1.24 1.86 34.66
N MET A 197 1.93 1.56 33.58
CA MET A 197 3.28 0.98 33.59
C MET A 197 4.40 2.02 33.77
N GLY A 198 4.06 3.32 33.91
CA GLY A 198 5.03 4.40 33.96
C GLY A 198 5.73 4.63 32.61
N GLN A 199 5.04 4.29 31.52
CA GLN A 199 5.50 4.27 30.14
C GLN A 199 4.49 4.96 29.21
N PRO A 200 4.19 6.26 29.40
CA PRO A 200 3.07 6.92 28.73
C PRO A 200 3.27 7.15 27.23
N ASN A 201 4.51 7.11 26.71
CA ASN A 201 4.81 7.50 25.34
C ASN A 201 4.76 6.33 24.34
N TYR A 202 3.70 5.51 24.41
CA TYR A 202 3.39 4.57 23.33
C TYR A 202 2.77 5.30 22.15
N GLN A 203 3.43 5.21 21.01
CA GLN A 203 2.91 5.75 19.75
C GLN A 203 2.35 4.62 18.91
N LYS A 204 1.09 4.79 18.50
CA LYS A 204 0.47 3.93 17.49
C LYS A 204 1.19 4.15 16.17
N GLY A 205 1.53 3.06 15.51
CA GLY A 205 1.84 3.08 14.10
C GLY A 205 2.99 2.19 13.71
N ILE A 206 2.94 1.80 12.45
CA ILE A 206 4.03 1.26 11.64
C ILE A 206 4.70 2.48 10.96
N ALA A 207 5.07 3.53 11.72
CA ALA A 207 5.60 4.76 11.16
C ALA A 207 7.13 4.81 11.07
N GLY A 208 7.64 5.08 9.87
CA GLY A 208 8.82 5.91 9.60
C GLY A 208 10.18 5.34 10.00
N GLY A 209 10.66 4.33 9.27
CA GLY A 209 11.93 3.63 9.53
C GLY A 209 11.75 2.15 9.87
N ASP A 210 10.51 1.66 9.76
CA ASP A 210 10.15 0.35 10.26
C ASP A 210 10.60 -0.81 9.39
N VAL A 211 10.89 -1.88 10.11
CA VAL A 211 11.13 -3.21 9.62
C VAL A 211 9.85 -3.69 8.92
N GLY A 212 9.82 -3.55 7.60
CA GLY A 212 8.80 -4.16 6.75
C GLY A 212 8.66 -5.65 7.05
N PRO A 213 7.55 -6.31 6.65
CA PRO A 213 7.31 -7.71 6.99
C PRO A 213 8.48 -8.62 6.57
N ASP A 214 9.19 -8.26 5.50
CA ASP A 214 10.40 -8.94 5.03
C ASP A 214 11.57 -8.98 6.00
N ASN A 215 11.57 -8.11 6.99
CA ASN A 215 12.64 -7.94 7.96
C ASN A 215 12.24 -8.39 9.37
N LEU A 216 11.07 -9.03 9.55
CA LEU A 216 10.62 -9.59 10.82
C LEU A 216 11.19 -11.00 11.01
N TYR A 217 11.77 -11.27 12.18
CA TYR A 217 12.41 -12.53 12.53
C TYR A 217 11.95 -13.02 13.91
N THR A 218 11.93 -14.33 14.11
CA THR A 218 11.67 -14.93 15.43
C THR A 218 12.91 -14.80 16.31
N LEU A 219 12.79 -14.16 17.47
CA LEU A 219 13.88 -14.03 18.44
C LEU A 219 14.24 -15.42 19.03
N GLY A 220 15.51 -15.78 18.97
CA GLY A 220 16.05 -17.07 19.44
C GLY A 220 16.30 -18.07 18.30
N GLU A 221 15.37 -18.19 17.35
CA GLU A 221 15.53 -19.06 16.17
C GLU A 221 16.28 -18.36 15.02
N ASN A 222 16.26 -17.03 14.98
CA ASN A 222 16.82 -16.22 13.90
C ASN A 222 16.23 -16.56 12.52
N SER A 223 14.99 -17.08 12.51
CA SER A 223 14.22 -17.47 11.32
C SER A 223 13.34 -16.31 10.85
N LYS A 224 13.17 -16.16 9.52
CA LYS A 224 12.25 -15.17 8.96
C LYS A 224 10.82 -15.52 9.38
N MET A 225 10.07 -14.54 9.87
CA MET A 225 8.69 -14.72 10.26
C MET A 225 7.80 -14.68 9.02
N ASP A 226 6.87 -15.63 8.90
CA ASP A 226 5.79 -15.58 7.92
C ASP A 226 4.72 -14.61 8.42
N ALA A 227 4.90 -13.32 8.12
CA ALA A 227 4.05 -12.25 8.59
C ALA A 227 3.73 -11.21 7.51
N ILE A 228 2.56 -10.57 7.64
CA ILE A 228 2.14 -9.40 6.87
C ILE A 228 1.55 -8.34 7.79
N TYR A 229 1.49 -7.09 7.34
CA TYR A 229 0.66 -6.06 7.96
C TYR A 229 -0.72 -6.02 7.29
N THR A 230 -1.80 -5.83 8.04
CA THR A 230 -3.17 -5.78 7.52
C THR A 230 -4.13 -5.04 8.47
N ASP A 231 -4.94 -4.12 7.95
CA ASP A 231 -5.89 -3.36 8.76
C ASP A 231 -7.20 -4.12 9.04
N THR A 232 -7.41 -5.27 8.39
CA THR A 232 -8.63 -6.08 8.54
C THR A 232 -8.39 -7.40 9.28
N GLY A 233 -7.13 -7.76 9.49
CA GLY A 233 -6.77 -9.07 10.05
C GLY A 233 -6.95 -10.23 9.07
N GLN A 234 -7.24 -9.96 7.80
CA GLN A 234 -7.32 -10.95 6.73
C GLN A 234 -5.97 -11.13 6.03
N GLY A 235 -5.73 -12.32 5.49
CA GLY A 235 -4.50 -12.69 4.78
C GLY A 235 -4.14 -14.17 4.98
N ASN A 236 -3.08 -14.62 4.30
CA ASN A 236 -2.66 -16.04 4.31
C ASN A 236 -1.35 -16.30 5.07
N ALA A 237 -0.70 -15.25 5.61
CA ALA A 237 0.50 -15.41 6.41
C ALA A 237 0.16 -16.01 7.77
N LYS A 238 1.09 -16.78 8.34
CA LYS A 238 0.98 -17.34 9.69
C LYS A 238 0.68 -16.27 10.74
N TYR A 239 1.22 -15.06 10.60
CA TYR A 239 0.96 -13.94 11.49
C TYR A 239 0.49 -12.69 10.73
N ARG A 240 -0.73 -12.25 10.99
CA ARG A 240 -1.35 -11.07 10.37
C ARG A 240 -1.33 -9.93 11.36
N ILE A 241 -0.32 -9.07 11.26
CA ILE A 241 -0.10 -7.97 12.19
C ILE A 241 -1.10 -6.85 11.87
N VAL A 242 -1.96 -6.57 12.84
CA VAL A 242 -3.03 -5.58 12.71
C VAL A 242 -2.69 -4.24 13.32
N GLU A 243 -1.82 -4.23 14.33
CA GLU A 243 -1.41 -3.01 15.00
C GLU A 243 0.01 -3.13 15.57
N ARG A 244 0.68 -1.99 15.71
CA ARG A 244 1.97 -1.87 16.40
C ARG A 244 2.00 -0.63 17.27
N TYR A 245 2.56 -0.77 18.47
CA TYR A 245 2.81 0.33 19.39
C TYR A 245 4.27 0.31 19.83
N SER A 246 4.96 1.45 19.70
CA SER A 246 6.36 1.61 20.08
C SER A 246 6.49 2.61 21.22
N ASN A 247 7.27 2.28 22.25
CA ASN A 247 7.54 3.17 23.36
C ASN A 247 8.82 3.98 23.12
N TRP A 248 8.73 5.28 23.30
CA TRP A 248 9.84 6.22 23.06
C TRP A 248 10.39 6.89 24.34
N ASP A 249 9.94 6.47 25.53
CA ASP A 249 10.35 7.07 26.81
C ASP A 249 11.87 6.95 27.09
N LYS A 250 12.53 5.93 26.50
CA LYS A 250 13.95 5.65 26.69
C LYS A 250 14.77 5.78 25.42
N TYR A 251 14.40 6.70 24.53
CA TYR A 251 15.14 6.93 23.28
C TYR A 251 16.67 7.04 23.51
N PRO A 252 17.51 6.33 22.73
CA PRO A 252 17.22 5.60 21.50
C PRO A 252 16.71 4.16 21.69
N ASP A 253 16.62 3.65 22.91
CA ASP A 253 16.18 2.29 23.23
C ASP A 253 14.64 2.17 23.13
N VAL A 254 14.16 2.15 21.89
CA VAL A 254 12.75 1.93 21.56
C VAL A 254 12.45 0.43 21.63
N HIS A 255 11.34 0.08 22.27
CA HIS A 255 10.79 -1.27 22.24
C HIS A 255 9.35 -1.23 21.72
N SER A 256 8.90 -2.33 21.12
CA SER A 256 7.62 -2.36 20.39
C SER A 256 6.79 -3.60 20.74
N TYR A 257 5.47 -3.43 20.72
CA TYR A 257 4.50 -4.52 20.74
C TYR A 257 3.79 -4.62 19.39
N PHE A 258 3.65 -5.84 18.89
CA PHE A 258 2.97 -6.17 17.63
C PHE A 258 1.77 -7.05 17.94
N PHE A 259 0.59 -6.62 17.51
CA PHE A 259 -0.66 -7.32 17.70
C PHE A 259 -0.98 -8.06 16.42
N ALA A 260 -1.04 -9.39 16.46
CA ALA A 260 -1.15 -10.22 15.28
C ALA A 260 -2.20 -11.33 15.45
N ILE A 261 -2.87 -11.66 14.36
CA ILE A 261 -3.83 -12.76 14.29
C ILE A 261 -3.13 -13.95 13.64
N THR A 262 -3.08 -15.09 14.33
CA THR A 262 -2.51 -16.34 13.81
C THR A 262 -3.34 -16.88 12.66
N ASP A 263 -2.80 -17.77 11.83
CA ASP A 263 -3.55 -18.53 10.82
C ASP A 263 -4.78 -19.28 11.37
N THR A 264 -4.77 -19.68 12.65
CA THR A 264 -5.91 -20.26 13.38
C THR A 264 -6.99 -19.25 13.79
N GLY A 265 -6.73 -17.95 13.65
CA GLY A 265 -7.64 -16.87 14.04
C GLY A 265 -7.48 -16.40 15.49
N GLU A 266 -6.48 -16.91 16.20
CA GLU A 266 -6.19 -16.54 17.59
C GLU A 266 -5.37 -15.25 17.66
N GLY A 267 -5.58 -14.46 18.71
CA GLY A 267 -4.77 -13.29 18.98
C GLY A 267 -3.42 -13.65 19.58
N ILE A 268 -2.34 -13.04 19.10
CA ILE A 268 -1.02 -13.12 19.70
C ILE A 268 -0.36 -11.73 19.68
N VAL A 269 0.23 -11.37 20.82
CA VAL A 269 1.03 -10.15 20.95
C VAL A 269 2.50 -10.53 21.02
N PHE A 270 3.30 -9.96 20.12
CA PHE A 270 4.75 -10.06 20.15
C PHE A 270 5.37 -8.82 20.80
N HIS A 271 6.52 -9.00 21.42
CA HIS A 271 7.38 -7.95 21.93
C HIS A 271 8.73 -7.98 21.21
N SER A 272 9.23 -6.80 20.85
CA SER A 272 10.60 -6.61 20.38
C SER A 272 11.33 -5.64 21.32
N PRO A 273 12.42 -6.07 21.98
CA PRO A 273 13.14 -5.26 22.96
C PRO A 273 14.10 -4.21 22.37
N THR A 274 14.38 -4.24 21.05
CA THR A 274 15.29 -3.29 20.40
C THR A 274 14.85 -2.99 18.97
N THR A 275 15.28 -1.84 18.45
CA THR A 275 15.15 -1.43 17.04
C THR A 275 16.49 -1.50 16.28
N ASN A 276 17.41 -2.38 16.70
CA ASN A 276 18.79 -2.38 16.17
C ASN A 276 18.88 -2.91 14.73
N GLY A 277 18.81 -2.00 13.76
CA GLY A 277 19.16 -2.22 12.36
C GLY A 277 18.02 -2.76 11.49
N GLY A 278 18.34 -3.10 10.23
CA GLY A 278 17.37 -3.52 9.21
C GLY A 278 16.65 -4.86 9.44
N LYS A 279 16.67 -5.42 10.67
CA LYS A 279 15.94 -6.62 11.09
C LYS A 279 15.34 -6.40 12.46
N MET A 280 14.11 -6.87 12.67
CA MET A 280 13.47 -6.84 13.99
C MET A 280 13.18 -8.26 14.47
N TYR A 281 13.53 -8.51 15.73
CA TYR A 281 13.32 -9.80 16.36
C TYR A 281 12.12 -9.75 17.29
N LEU A 282 11.13 -10.60 17.02
CA LEU A 282 9.86 -10.69 17.73
C LEU A 282 9.85 -11.98 18.56
N LYS A 283 9.40 -11.88 19.80
CA LYS A 283 8.99 -13.03 20.62
C LYS A 283 7.60 -12.80 21.19
N PRO A 284 6.78 -13.83 21.42
CA PRO A 284 5.55 -13.67 22.16
C PRO A 284 5.80 -12.93 23.48
N THR A 285 4.95 -11.98 23.83
CA THR A 285 5.08 -11.24 25.09
C THR A 285 4.66 -12.10 26.27
N ASP A 286 5.41 -11.97 27.38
CA ASP A 286 5.04 -12.53 28.68
C ASP A 286 3.96 -11.67 29.40
N ASN A 287 3.61 -10.51 28.81
CA ASN A 287 2.60 -9.62 29.37
C ASN A 287 1.19 -10.15 29.10
N LYS A 288 0.58 -10.76 30.13
CA LYS A 288 -0.76 -11.34 30.04
C LYS A 288 -1.86 -10.31 29.80
N GLU A 289 -1.74 -9.10 30.35
CA GLU A 289 -2.76 -8.04 30.20
C GLU A 289 -2.89 -7.62 28.72
N LEU A 290 -1.77 -7.50 28.00
CA LEU A 290 -1.79 -7.21 26.56
C LEU A 290 -2.37 -8.38 25.73
N GLN A 291 -2.04 -9.62 26.09
CA GLN A 291 -2.56 -10.81 25.38
C GLN A 291 -4.07 -10.97 25.59
N GLU A 292 -4.55 -10.78 26.82
CA GLU A 292 -5.95 -10.92 27.21
C GLU A 292 -6.81 -9.83 26.56
N GLU A 293 -6.39 -8.56 26.63
CA GLU A 293 -7.13 -7.46 25.99
C GLU A 293 -7.27 -7.67 24.48
N PHE A 294 -6.17 -8.02 23.81
CA PHE A 294 -6.21 -8.23 22.37
C PHE A 294 -7.13 -9.39 21.99
N THR A 295 -7.07 -10.50 22.73
CA THR A 295 -7.97 -11.65 22.54
C THR A 295 -9.43 -11.24 22.76
N GLN A 296 -9.72 -10.42 23.78
CA GLN A 296 -11.06 -9.92 24.06
C GLN A 296 -11.59 -9.04 22.92
N LEU A 297 -10.76 -8.16 22.37
CA LEU A 297 -11.14 -7.30 21.24
C LEU A 297 -11.45 -8.10 19.98
N LEU A 298 -10.75 -9.22 19.73
CA LEU A 298 -11.04 -10.09 18.59
C LEU A 298 -12.42 -10.75 18.68
N HIS A 299 -12.89 -11.07 19.89
CA HIS A 299 -14.17 -11.74 20.11
C HIS A 299 -15.39 -10.80 20.20
N GLN A 300 -15.19 -9.48 20.15
CA GLN A 300 -16.26 -8.49 20.01
C GLN A 300 -16.75 -8.43 18.55
#